data_AF-A0A9E5Q2Y2-F1
#
_entry.id   AF-A0A9E5Q2Y2-F1
#
_cell.length_a   1.000
_cell.length_b   1.000
_cell.length_c   1.000
_cell.angle_alpha   90.00
_cell.angle_beta   90.00
_cell.angle_gamma   90.00
#
_symmetry.space_group_name_H-M   'P 1'
#
loop_
_entity.id
_entity.type
_entity.pdbx_description
1 polymer ?
#
loop_
_entity_poly.entity_id
_entity_poly.type
_entity_poly.pdbx_seq_one_letter_code
_entity_poly.pdbx_strand_id
1 'polypeptide(L)'
;YIASGHFGLYERISEGKERRRGVVKLAEKLYPRIANTTQMAVEFNDVYEKMNGDSKSGELTGMLSKLGEELAVRIELEDQLISEMLGRA
;
A
#
# COMPACT_ATOMS: atom_id res chain seq x y z
N TYR A 1 -1.57 1.78 -9.45
CA TYR A 1 -1.10 0.78 -8.46
C TYR A 1 -1.85 0.90 -7.15
N ILE A 2 -1.63 1.96 -6.34
CA ILE A 2 -2.25 2.09 -5.00
C ILE A 2 -3.79 2.08 -5.04
N ALA A 3 -4.39 2.90 -5.91
CA ALA A 3 -5.84 2.92 -6.10
C ALA A 3 -6.38 1.55 -6.54
N SER A 4 -5.69 0.88 -7.47
CA SER A 4 -6.07 -0.45 -7.98
C SER A 4 -6.05 -1.52 -6.88
N GLY A 5 -5.12 -1.42 -5.92
CA GLY A 5 -5.11 -2.29 -4.74
C GLY A 5 -6.32 -2.02 -3.84
N HIS A 6 -6.58 -0.74 -3.52
CA HIS A 6 -7.70 -0.32 -2.66
C HIS A 6 -9.07 -0.78 -3.20
N PHE A 7 -9.29 -0.62 -4.49
CA PHE A 7 -10.59 -0.96 -5.13
C PHE A 7 -10.70 -2.41 -5.61
N GLY A 8 -9.59 -3.14 -5.77
CA GLY A 8 -9.63 -4.52 -6.27
C GLY A 8 -9.40 -5.55 -5.17
N LEU A 9 -8.16 -5.60 -4.66
CA LEU A 9 -7.70 -6.63 -3.73
C LEU A 9 -8.39 -6.53 -2.36
N TYR A 10 -8.49 -5.31 -1.83
CA TYR A 10 -9.00 -5.09 -0.47
C TYR A 10 -10.51 -4.92 -0.39
N GLU A 11 -11.18 -4.68 -1.51
CA GLU A 11 -12.63 -4.44 -1.54
C GLU A 11 -13.41 -5.61 -0.94
N ARG A 12 -13.13 -6.86 -1.37
CA ARG A 12 -13.83 -8.05 -0.84
C ARG A 12 -13.63 -8.24 0.67
N ILE A 13 -12.49 -7.81 1.19
CA ILE A 13 -12.14 -7.90 2.62
C ILE A 13 -12.87 -6.79 3.38
N SER A 14 -12.77 -5.55 2.89
CA SER A 14 -13.41 -4.36 3.48
C SER A 14 -14.93 -4.47 3.50
N GLU A 15 -15.53 -5.05 2.46
CA GLU A 15 -16.98 -5.29 2.37
C GLU A 15 -17.46 -6.53 3.16
N GLY A 16 -16.56 -7.25 3.83
CA GLY A 16 -16.92 -8.44 4.60
C GLY A 16 -17.40 -9.63 3.75
N LYS A 17 -17.09 -9.63 2.45
CA LYS A 17 -17.49 -10.71 1.52
C LYS A 17 -16.56 -11.92 1.58
N GLU A 18 -15.40 -11.80 2.22
CA GLU A 18 -14.47 -12.91 2.46
C GLU A 18 -14.89 -13.74 3.68
N ARG A 19 -14.99 -15.07 3.50
CA ARG A 19 -15.47 -16.01 4.54
C ARG A 19 -14.35 -16.87 5.14
N ARG A 20 -13.20 -16.95 4.47
CA ARG A 20 -12.05 -17.74 4.91
C ARG A 20 -11.39 -17.03 6.10
N ARG A 21 -11.57 -17.59 7.30
CA ARG A 21 -11.07 -17.00 8.56
C ARG A 21 -9.55 -16.74 8.57
N GLY A 22 -8.76 -17.57 7.88
CA GLY A 22 -7.31 -17.36 7.72
C GLY A 22 -7.00 -16.07 6.96
N VAL A 23 -7.60 -15.92 5.78
CA VAL A 23 -7.50 -14.71 4.95
C VAL A 23 -7.96 -13.46 5.71
N VAL A 24 -9.11 -13.52 6.39
CA VAL A 24 -9.64 -12.37 7.15
C VAL A 24 -8.67 -11.95 8.25
N LYS A 25 -8.19 -12.89 9.08
CA LYS A 25 -7.23 -12.58 10.16
C LYS A 25 -5.92 -12.02 9.63
N LEU A 26 -5.41 -12.59 8.55
CA LEU A 26 -4.18 -12.09 7.92
C LEU A 26 -4.42 -10.67 7.40
N ALA A 27 -5.53 -10.43 6.72
CA ALA A 27 -5.86 -9.12 6.22
C ALA A 27 -6.00 -8.07 7.34
N GLU A 28 -6.69 -8.38 8.44
CA GLU A 28 -6.79 -7.50 9.61
C GLU A 28 -5.41 -7.10 10.16
N LYS A 29 -4.45 -8.03 10.13
CA LYS A 29 -3.06 -7.77 10.56
C LYS A 29 -2.30 -6.88 9.56
N LEU A 30 -2.46 -7.10 8.26
CA LEU A 30 -1.68 -6.44 7.22
C LEU A 30 -2.26 -5.08 6.82
N TYR A 31 -3.58 -4.92 6.87
CA TYR A 31 -4.30 -3.76 6.37
C TYR A 31 -3.84 -2.43 6.98
N PRO A 32 -3.55 -2.32 8.29
CA PRO A 32 -3.03 -1.08 8.86
C PRO A 32 -1.72 -0.60 8.20
N ARG A 33 -0.82 -1.52 7.87
CA ARG A 33 0.46 -1.19 7.22
C ARG A 33 0.26 -0.78 5.76
N ILE A 34 -0.64 -1.45 5.05
CA ILE A 34 -1.04 -1.09 3.68
C ILE A 34 -1.74 0.28 3.63
N ALA A 35 -2.60 0.58 4.61
CA ALA A 35 -3.27 1.87 4.72
C ALA A 35 -2.26 3.00 4.98
N ASN A 36 -1.28 2.77 5.86
CA ASN A 36 -0.20 3.71 6.10
C ASN A 36 0.61 4.03 4.84
N THR A 37 1.03 3.01 4.08
CA THR A 37 1.76 3.23 2.81
C THR A 37 0.92 3.94 1.76
N THR A 38 -0.41 3.72 1.75
CA THR A 38 -1.35 4.48 0.92
C THR A 38 -1.36 5.95 1.29
N GLN A 39 -1.46 6.26 2.58
CA GLN A 39 -1.44 7.63 3.10
C GLN A 39 -0.12 8.35 2.74
N MET A 40 1.03 7.68 2.93
CA MET A 40 2.33 8.23 2.58
C MET A 40 2.45 8.57 1.09
N ALA A 41 1.87 7.76 0.21
CA ALA A 41 1.89 8.03 -1.22
C ALA A 41 0.99 9.19 -1.64
N VAL A 42 -0.16 9.36 -0.96
CA VAL A 42 -1.03 10.54 -1.15
C VAL A 42 -0.29 11.80 -0.70
N GLU A 43 0.33 11.78 0.48
CA GLU A 43 1.15 12.89 0.99
C GLU A 43 2.30 13.23 0.05
N PHE A 44 2.98 12.23 -0.50
CA PHE A 44 4.00 12.43 -1.52
C PHE A 44 3.45 13.17 -2.75
N ASN A 45 2.29 12.73 -3.26
CA ASN A 45 1.68 13.37 -4.43
C ASN A 45 1.33 14.83 -4.15
N ASP A 46 0.74 15.12 -2.99
CA ASP A 46 0.38 16.48 -2.57
C ASP A 46 1.59 17.40 -2.44
N VAL A 47 2.70 16.89 -1.90
CA VAL A 47 3.96 17.65 -1.78
C VAL A 47 4.57 17.88 -3.16
N TYR A 48 4.60 16.85 -4.00
CA TYR A 48 5.15 16.93 -5.36
C TYR A 48 4.41 17.95 -6.23
N GLU A 49 3.08 17.98 -6.16
CA GLU A 49 2.25 18.97 -6.88
C GLU A 49 2.52 20.42 -6.44
N LYS A 50 2.90 20.62 -5.18
CA LYS A 50 3.21 21.95 -4.60
C LYS A 50 4.66 22.39 -4.82
N MET A 51 5.57 21.49 -5.23
CA MET A 51 6.97 21.81 -5.46
C MET A 51 7.17 22.58 -6.79
N ASN A 52 7.66 23.82 -6.69
CA ASN A 52 8.07 24.64 -7.84
C ASN A 52 9.52 24.36 -8.29
N GLY A 53 9.81 24.63 -9.57
CA GLY A 53 10.95 24.13 -10.37
C GLY A 53 12.35 24.11 -9.74
N ASP A 54 12.68 25.04 -8.84
CA ASP A 54 14.04 25.23 -8.33
C ASP A 54 14.36 24.50 -7.00
N SER A 55 13.37 23.99 -6.26
CA SER A 55 13.60 23.31 -4.97
C SER A 55 13.84 21.79 -5.09
N LYS A 56 14.05 21.27 -6.31
CA LYS A 56 13.53 19.95 -6.67
C LYS A 56 14.43 18.73 -6.52
N SER A 57 15.73 18.83 -6.28
CA SER A 57 16.55 17.61 -6.41
C SER A 57 16.69 16.82 -5.10
N GLY A 58 17.31 17.41 -4.06
CA GLY A 58 17.67 16.66 -2.85
C GLY A 58 16.48 16.16 -2.02
N GLU A 59 15.51 17.04 -1.77
CA GLU A 59 14.32 16.69 -0.98
C GLU A 59 13.44 15.66 -1.70
N LEU A 60 13.27 15.82 -3.01
CA LEU A 60 12.53 14.87 -3.85
C LEU A 60 13.20 13.50 -3.87
N THR A 61 14.53 13.43 -4.01
CA THR A 61 15.26 12.17 -3.97
C THR A 61 15.06 11.44 -2.63
N GLY A 62 15.13 12.17 -1.51
CA GLY A 62 14.88 11.59 -0.19
C GLY A 62 13.46 11.07 -0.03
N MET A 63 12.47 11.84 -0.48
CA MET A 63 11.06 11.42 -0.48
C MET A 63 10.80 10.20 -1.36
N LEU A 64 11.39 10.15 -2.56
CA LEU A 64 11.27 9.03 -3.49
C LEU A 64 11.93 7.75 -2.93
N SER A 65 13.09 7.86 -2.28
CA SER A 65 13.74 6.70 -1.64
C SER A 65 12.84 6.11 -0.56
N LYS A 66 12.33 6.97 0.34
CA LYS A 66 11.43 6.55 1.41
C LYS A 66 10.13 5.94 0.88
N LEU A 67 9.52 6.56 -0.14
CA LEU A 67 8.33 6.01 -0.76
C LEU A 67 8.61 4.65 -1.42
N GLY A 68 9.75 4.51 -2.10
CA GLY A 68 10.15 3.24 -2.73
C GLY A 68 10.33 2.10 -1.73
N GLU A 69 11.00 2.36 -0.61
CA GLU A 69 11.17 1.39 0.49
C GLU A 69 9.82 0.94 1.06
N GLU A 70 8.92 1.90 1.30
CA GLU A 70 7.59 1.61 1.84
C GLU A 70 6.70 0.85 0.85
N LEU A 71 6.83 1.15 -0.45
CA LEU A 71 6.16 0.39 -1.51
C LEU A 71 6.71 -1.03 -1.64
N ALA A 72 8.02 -1.24 -1.46
CA ALA A 72 8.60 -2.58 -1.45
C ALA A 72 8.03 -3.43 -0.31
N VAL A 73 7.99 -2.87 0.91
CA VAL A 73 7.34 -3.53 2.05
C VAL A 73 5.86 -3.80 1.76
N ARG A 74 5.15 -2.84 1.16
CA ARG A 74 3.74 -3.02 0.78
C ARG A 74 3.54 -4.20 -0.16
N ILE A 75 4.40 -4.34 -1.18
CA ILE A 75 4.35 -5.45 -2.15
C ILE A 75 4.52 -6.79 -1.43
N GLU A 76 5.47 -6.92 -0.50
CA GLU A 76 5.66 -8.16 0.26
C GLU A 76 4.43 -8.53 1.10
N LEU A 77 3.75 -7.55 1.69
CA LEU A 77 2.52 -7.79 2.45
C LEU A 77 1.36 -8.17 1.51
N GLU A 78 1.28 -7.55 0.34
CA GLU A 78 0.32 -7.91 -0.70
C GLU A 78 0.53 -9.35 -1.19
N ASP A 79 1.78 -9.76 -1.41
CA ASP A 79 2.13 -11.12 -1.82
C ASP A 79 1.78 -12.15 -0.75
N GLN A 80 1.97 -11.83 0.54
CA GLN A 80 1.51 -12.68 1.65
C GLN A 80 -0.01 -12.86 1.62
N LEU A 81 -0.75 -11.76 1.46
CA LEU A 81 -2.22 -11.79 1.40
C LEU A 81 -2.71 -12.59 0.19
N ILE A 82 -2.11 -12.37 -0.99
CA ILE A 82 -2.44 -13.09 -2.22
C ILE A 82 -2.14 -14.59 -2.06
N SER A 83 -1.01 -14.95 -1.46
CA SER A 83 -0.63 -16.35 -1.24
C SER A 83 -1.63 -17.09 -0.35
N GLU A 84 -2.08 -16.45 0.73
CA GLU A 84 -3.15 -16.97 1.61
C GLU A 84 -4.48 -17.09 0.85
N MET A 85 -4.83 -16.09 0.02
CA MET A 85 -6.04 -16.12 -0.81
C MET A 85 -6.01 -17.24 -1.87
N LEU A 86 -4.84 -17.63 -2.35
CA LEU A 86 -4.65 -18.72 -3.30
C LEU A 86 -4.50 -20.09 -2.63
N GLY A 87 -4.44 -20.15 -1.29
CA GLY A 87 -4.22 -21.38 -0.54
C GLY A 87 -2.82 -21.98 -0.76
N ARG A 88 -1.82 -21.12 -0.99
CA ARG A 88 -0.41 -21.51 -1.20
C ARG A 88 0.45 -21.36 0.07
N ALA A 89 -0.18 -21.03 1.19
CA ALA A 89 0.44 -20.86 2.50
C ALA A 89 0.42 -22.15 3.32
#